data_AF-G0XNE3-F1
#
_entry.id   AF-G0XNE3-F1
#
_cell.length_a   1.000
_cell.length_b   1.000
_cell.length_c   1.000
_cell.angle_alpha   90.00
_cell.angle_beta   90.00
_cell.angle_gamma   90.00
#
_symmetry.space_group_name_H-M   'P 1'
#
loop_
_entity.id
_entity.type
_entity.pdbx_description
1 polymer ?
#
loop_
_entity_poly.entity_id
_entity_poly.type
_entity_poly.pdbx_seq_one_letter_code
_entity_poly.pdbx_strand_id
1 'polypeptide(L)' 'VAVPDLVEAAKNADILIFVVPHQFIPNFCKQLLGKIKPNAIAISLIKGFDKAEGGGIDLISHIITRHLKIPCAVLMGAN' A
#
# COMPACT_ATOMS: atom_id res chain seq x y z
N VAL A 1 21.57 -8.12 2.76
CA VAL A 1 21.65 -6.69 3.15
C VAL A 1 20.24 -6.11 3.11
N ALA A 2 19.82 -5.33 4.12
CA ALA A 2 18.53 -4.66 4.10
C ALA A 2 18.62 -3.34 3.31
N VAL A 3 17.58 -3.00 2.55
CA VAL A 3 17.49 -1.76 1.77
C VAL A 3 16.67 -0.74 2.57
N PRO A 4 17.26 0.37 3.06
CA PRO A 4 16.55 1.33 3.91
C PRO A 4 15.68 2.31 3.10
N ASP A 5 15.98 2.54 1.82
CA ASP A 5 15.21 3.41 0.96
C ASP A 5 13.96 2.69 0.41
N LEU A 6 12.79 3.30 0.61
CA LEU A 6 11.51 2.71 0.23
C LEU A 6 11.37 2.53 -1.29
N VAL A 7 11.83 3.50 -2.07
CA VAL A 7 11.72 3.46 -3.53
C VAL A 7 12.66 2.41 -4.09
N GLU A 8 13.90 2.35 -3.59
CA GLU A 8 14.89 1.35 -3.98
C GLU A 8 14.41 -0.07 -3.67
N ALA A 9 13.79 -0.27 -2.50
CA ALA A 9 13.23 -1.56 -2.11
C ALA A 9 12.07 -2.00 -3.04
N ALA A 10 11.29 -1.06 -3.56
CA ALA A 10 10.06 -1.35 -4.32
C ALA A 10 10.22 -1.29 -5.85
N LYS A 11 11.22 -0.57 -6.39
CA LYS A 11 11.30 -0.19 -7.82
C LYS A 11 11.10 -1.34 -8.81
N ASN A 12 11.63 -2.52 -8.47
CA ASN A 12 11.65 -3.70 -9.35
C ASN A 12 10.67 -4.79 -8.92
N ALA A 13 9.87 -4.56 -7.88
CA ALA A 13 8.95 -5.56 -7.35
C ALA A 13 7.73 -5.75 -8.27
N ASP A 14 7.38 -7.02 -8.53
CA ASP A 14 6.12 -7.39 -9.20
C ASP A 14 4.96 -7.49 -8.21
N ILE A 15 5.28 -7.75 -6.93
CA ILE A 15 4.31 -7.84 -5.82
C ILE A 15 4.80 -6.95 -4.67
N LEU A 16 3.96 -6.02 -4.21
CA LEU A 16 4.21 -5.16 -3.06
C LEU A 16 3.36 -5.61 -1.86
N ILE A 17 4.01 -5.98 -0.76
CA ILE A 17 3.33 -6.40 0.47
C ILE A 17 3.37 -5.26 1.48
N PHE A 18 2.20 -4.71 1.82
CA PHE A 18 2.06 -3.64 2.80
C PHE A 18 1.74 -4.23 4.18
N VAL A 19 2.70 -4.14 5.10
CA VAL A 19 2.61 -4.63 6.48
C VAL A 19 3.17 -3.58 7.46
N VAL A 20 2.53 -2.41 7.46
CA VAL A 20 2.97 -1.24 8.24
C VAL A 20 1.76 -0.59 8.92
N PRO A 21 1.95 0.24 9.96
CA PRO A 21 0.85 1.03 10.53
C PRO A 21 0.11 1.85 9.47
N HIS A 22 -1.23 1.83 9.50
CA HIS A 22 -2.08 2.42 8.46
C HIS A 22 -1.77 3.91 8.18
N GLN A 23 -1.44 4.67 9.22
CA GLN A 23 -1.10 6.10 9.15
C GLN A 23 0.07 6.45 8.21
N PHE A 24 0.94 5.49 7.88
CA PHE A 24 2.06 5.72 6.97
C PHE A 24 1.71 5.53 5.48
N ILE A 25 0.57 4.91 5.18
CA ILE A 25 0.19 4.53 3.82
C ILE A 25 0.10 5.73 2.88
N PRO A 26 -0.55 6.86 3.23
CA PRO A 26 -0.60 8.01 2.33
C PRO A 26 0.80 8.51 1.93
N ASN A 27 1.73 8.59 2.88
CA ASN A 27 3.10 9.05 2.62
C ASN A 27 3.90 8.04 1.78
N PHE A 28 3.77 6.75 2.05
CA PHE A 28 4.43 5.70 1.26
C PHE A 28 3.89 5.65 -0.17
N CYS A 29 2.58 5.70 -0.34
CA CYS A 29 1.98 5.76 -1.66
C CYS A 29 2.43 7.01 -2.44
N LYS A 30 2.56 8.17 -1.77
CA LYS A 30 3.10 9.39 -2.40
C LYS A 30 4.54 9.21 -2.87
N GLN A 31 5.39 8.54 -2.10
CA GLN A 31 6.79 8.30 -2.46
C GLN A 31 6.94 7.31 -3.63
N LEU A 32 6.07 6.29 -3.68
CA LEU A 32 6.09 5.20 -4.65
C LEU A 32 5.37 5.53 -5.98
N LEU A 33 4.49 6.53 -5.99
CA LEU A 33 3.73 6.92 -7.18
C LEU A 33 4.66 7.19 -8.38
N GLY A 34 4.45 6.45 -9.47
CA GLY A 34 5.24 6.55 -10.71
C GLY A 34 6.64 5.96 -10.63
N LYS A 35 7.02 5.31 -9.52
CA LYS A 35 8.36 4.74 -9.28
C LYS A 35 8.35 3.23 -9.07
N ILE A 36 7.22 2.58 -9.34
CA ILE A 36 7.03 1.13 -9.28
C ILE A 36 6.63 0.63 -10.66
N LYS A 37 6.74 -0.69 -10.89
CA LYS A 37 6.29 -1.30 -12.15
C LYS A 37 4.79 -1.04 -12.36
N PRO A 38 4.35 -0.57 -13.54
CA PRO A 38 2.93 -0.30 -13.82
C PRO A 38 2.01 -1.53 -13.70
N ASN A 39 2.56 -2.73 -13.91
CA ASN A 39 1.87 -4.01 -13.83
C ASN A 39 2.05 -4.72 -12.48
N ALA A 40 2.67 -4.06 -11.49
CA ALA A 40 2.78 -4.63 -10.16
C ALA A 40 1.41 -4.80 -9.51
N ILE A 41 1.32 -5.71 -8.54
CA ILE A 41 0.14 -5.88 -7.70
C ILE A 41 0.49 -5.60 -6.24
N ALA A 42 -0.48 -5.16 -5.46
CA ALA A 42 -0.32 -4.94 -4.02
C ALA A 42 -1.10 -5.98 -3.19
N ILE A 43 -0.59 -6.29 -2.00
CA ILE A 43 -1.30 -7.06 -0.97
C ILE A 43 -1.19 -6.30 0.34
N SER A 44 -2.34 -5.97 0.95
CA SER A 44 -2.39 -5.34 2.27
C SER A 44 -2.65 -6.35 3.37
N LEU A 45 -1.80 -6.35 4.39
CA LEU A 45 -1.97 -7.09 5.65
C LEU A 45 -2.38 -6.14 6.79
N ILE A 46 -2.70 -4.90 6.47
CA ILE A 46 -2.98 -3.85 7.44
C ILE A 46 -4.41 -4.05 7.96
N LYS A 47 -4.53 -4.42 9.24
CA LYS A 47 -5.81 -4.58 9.93
C LYS A 47 -6.43 -3.20 10.20
N GLY A 48 -7.73 -3.08 9.97
CA GLY A 48 -8.51 -1.85 10.21
C GLY A 48 -8.83 -1.07 8.95
N PHE A 49 -9.23 0.17 9.15
CA PHE A 49 -9.69 1.09 8.09
C PHE A 49 -9.34 2.53 8.44
N ASP A 50 -9.35 3.40 7.44
CA ASP A 50 -9.20 4.85 7.61
C ASP A 50 -10.56 5.55 7.63
N LYS A 51 -10.57 6.83 7.97
CA LYS A 51 -11.75 7.69 7.90
C LYS A 51 -11.89 8.24 6.47
N ALA A 52 -13.02 7.98 5.83
CA ALA A 52 -13.32 8.55 4.53
C ALA A 52 -13.53 10.07 4.62
N GLU A 53 -13.17 10.77 3.53
CA GLU A 53 -13.47 12.19 3.36
C GLU A 53 -14.99 12.38 3.31
N GLY A 54 -15.53 13.30 4.11
CA GLY A 54 -16.99 13.43 4.30
C GLY A 54 -17.59 12.50 5.35
N GLY A 55 -16.78 11.67 6.01
CA GLY A 55 -17.20 10.76 7.07
C GLY A 55 -17.42 9.32 6.57
N GLY A 56 -17.42 8.37 7.50
CA GLY A 56 -17.50 6.94 7.19
C GLY A 56 -16.14 6.25 7.11
N ILE A 57 -16.14 5.07 6.50
CA ILE A 57 -15.02 4.12 6.50
C ILE A 57 -14.39 4.07 5.10
N ASP A 58 -13.06 4.12 5.04
CA ASP A 58 -12.28 3.93 3.82
C ASP A 58 -11.30 2.76 3.99
N LEU A 59 -11.32 1.84 3.03
CA LEU A 59 -10.47 0.66 3.11
C LEU A 59 -9.03 1.01 2.74
N ILE A 60 -8.07 0.54 3.53
CA ILE A 60 -6.65 0.75 3.24
C ILE A 60 -6.27 0.23 1.85
N SER A 61 -6.83 -0.91 1.43
CA SER A 61 -6.63 -1.44 0.07
C SER A 61 -7.16 -0.48 -1.01
N HIS A 62 -8.28 0.20 -0.78
CA HIS A 62 -8.80 1.20 -1.71
C HIS A 62 -7.92 2.46 -1.76
N ILE A 63 -7.38 2.90 -0.62
CA ILE A 63 -6.42 4.00 -0.56
C ILE A 63 -5.18 3.67 -1.40
N ILE A 64 -4.61 2.48 -1.23
CA ILE A 64 -3.45 2.00 -2.01
C ILE A 64 -3.78 1.97 -3.50
N THR A 65 -4.89 1.36 -3.89
CA THR A 65 -5.34 1.29 -5.29
C THR A 65 -5.53 2.68 -5.90
N ARG A 66 -6.20 3.61 -5.21
CA ARG A 66 -6.45 4.96 -5.71
C ARG A 66 -5.16 5.77 -5.86
N HIS A 67 -4.20 5.61 -4.97
CA HIS A 67 -2.93 6.36 -5.05
C HIS A 67 -1.99 5.75 -6.09
N LEU A 68 -1.72 4.44 -6.02
CA LEU A 68 -0.69 3.79 -6.82
C LEU A 68 -1.16 3.32 -8.19
N LYS A 69 -2.48 3.30 -8.44
CA LYS A 69 -3.09 2.88 -9.71
C LYS A 69 -2.77 1.42 -10.09
N ILE A 70 -2.59 0.57 -9.08
CA ILE A 70 -2.39 -0.87 -9.21
C ILE A 70 -3.46 -1.63 -8.42
N PRO A 71 -3.82 -2.87 -8.82
CA PRO A 71 -4.77 -3.67 -8.04
C PRO A 71 -4.18 -4.04 -6.67
N CYS A 72 -5.02 -4.01 -5.65
CA CYS A 72 -4.63 -4.33 -4.28
C CYS A 72 -5.56 -5.40 -3.69
N ALA A 73 -4.99 -6.57 -3.36
CA ALA A 73 -5.65 -7.63 -2.60
C ALA A 73 -5.43 -7.45 -1.10
N VAL A 74 -6.11 -8.25 -0.28
CA VAL A 74 -5.96 -8.24 1.19
C VAL A 74 -5.71 -9.64 1.72
N LEU A 75 -4.91 -9.74 2.78
CA LEU A 75 -4.72 -10.97 3.55
C LEU A 75 -5.03 -10.68 5.02
N MET A 76 -6.14 -11.26 5.51
CA MET A 76 -6.62 -11.11 6.88
C MET A 76 -6.80 -12.50 7.50
N GLY A 77 -6.47 -12.65 8.78
CA GLY A 77 -6.58 -13.94 9.47
C GLY A 77 -6.61 -13.80 10.99
N ALA A 78 -6.78 -14.94 11.66
CA ALA A 78 -6.61 -15.07 13.10
C ALA A 78 -5.13 -15.38 13.37
N ASN A 79 -4.39 -14.38 13.84
CA ASN A 79 -2.96 -14.39 14.06
C ASN A 79 -2.59 -13.38 15.14
#